data_AF-A0A6I9PKC4-F1
#
_entry.id   AF-A0A6I9PKC4-F1
#
_cell.length_a   1.000
_cell.length_b   1.000
_cell.length_c   1.000
_cell.angle_alpha   90.00
_cell.angle_beta   90.00
_cell.angle_gamma   90.00
#
_symmetry.space_group_name_H-M   'P 1'
#
loop_
_entity.id
_entity.type
_entity.pdbx_description
1 polymer ?
#
loop_
_entity_poly.entity_id
_entity_poly.type
_entity_poly.pdbx_seq_one_letter_code
_entity_poly.pdbx_strand_id
1 'polypeptide(L)'
;ECSFSSAGVYDGTVFSRIFQILYRNEEITVNDCMIFKVHLLLDGERVEEALSEVDFQLKLDLHFTENEQQLAEIATVPMISSRTLCLHFHPRRGLHHHVPVMFDYFHLSVISVSIHASLVALHQPLI
;
A
#
# COMPACT_ATOMS: atom_id res chain seq x y z
N GLU A 1 -10.02 10.86 -19.02
CA GLU A 1 -10.97 11.23 -17.96
C GLU A 1 -11.00 10.11 -16.95
N CYS A 2 -10.21 10.20 -15.87
CA CYS A 2 -10.28 9.22 -14.80
C CYS A 2 -11.40 9.65 -13.86
N SER A 3 -12.52 8.93 -13.85
CA SER A 3 -13.47 9.06 -12.75
C SER A 3 -12.81 8.48 -11.50
N PHE A 4 -12.46 9.32 -10.52
CA PHE A 4 -11.77 8.92 -9.29
C PHE A 4 -12.67 8.20 -8.27
N SER A 5 -13.73 7.54 -8.77
CA SER A 5 -14.63 6.68 -8.02
C SER A 5 -14.09 5.26 -7.81
N SER A 6 -12.96 4.92 -8.43
CA SER A 6 -12.31 3.60 -8.33
C SER A 6 -10.82 3.72 -8.00
N ALA A 7 -10.26 2.67 -7.41
CA ALA A 7 -8.80 2.56 -7.27
C ALA A 7 -8.09 2.64 -8.61
N GLY A 8 -6.83 3.12 -8.59
CA GLY A 8 -6.03 3.32 -9.79
C GLY A 8 -4.54 3.34 -9.51
N VAL A 9 -3.74 3.27 -10.58
CA VAL A 9 -2.29 3.36 -10.54
C VAL A 9 -1.84 4.63 -11.26
N TYR A 10 -0.99 5.42 -10.62
CA TYR A 10 -0.39 6.61 -11.22
C TYR A 10 1.05 6.76 -10.73
N ASP A 11 1.98 6.93 -11.67
CA ASP A 11 3.42 7.07 -11.41
C ASP A 11 4.00 6.00 -10.45
N GLY A 12 3.61 4.73 -10.69
CA GLY A 12 4.04 3.60 -9.85
C GLY A 12 3.40 3.55 -8.45
N THR A 13 2.57 4.52 -8.10
CA THR A 13 1.82 4.58 -6.83
C THR A 13 0.38 4.14 -7.05
N VAL A 14 -0.20 3.46 -6.06
CA VAL A 14 -1.60 3.04 -6.11
C VAL A 14 -2.44 3.90 -5.18
N PHE A 15 -3.58 4.31 -5.70
CA PHE A 15 -4.56 5.13 -5.02
C PHE A 15 -5.81 4.29 -4.81
N SER A 16 -6.34 4.33 -3.58
CA SER A 16 -7.67 3.84 -3.26
C SER A 16 -8.72 4.73 -3.94
N ARG A 17 -9.96 4.23 -4.06
CA ARG A 17 -11.09 5.09 -4.38
C ARG A 17 -11.16 6.27 -3.40
N ILE A 18 -11.57 7.43 -3.89
CA ILE A 18 -11.82 8.61 -3.06
C ILE A 18 -13.22 8.50 -2.48
N PHE A 19 -13.38 8.86 -1.21
CA PHE A 19 -14.68 8.90 -0.54
C PHE A 19 -14.77 10.14 0.34
N GLN A 20 -16.01 10.60 0.55
CA GLN A 20 -16.29 11.71 1.44
C GLN A 20 -16.23 11.22 2.89
N ILE A 21 -15.56 11.97 3.76
CA ILE A 21 -15.60 11.75 5.20
C ILE A 21 -16.76 12.56 5.74
N LEU A 22 -17.83 11.88 6.15
CA LEU A 22 -18.92 12.49 6.88
C LEU A 22 -18.58 12.38 8.37
N TYR A 23 -18.81 13.44 9.16
CA TYR A 23 -18.46 13.55 10.58
C TYR A 23 -19.33 12.66 11.50
N ARG A 24 -19.59 11.42 11.08
CA ARG A 24 -20.31 10.38 11.82
C ARG A 24 -19.38 9.19 11.93
N ASN A 25 -19.54 8.40 12.98
CA ASN A 25 -18.78 7.17 13.25
C ASN A 25 -19.07 6.11 12.16
N GLU A 26 -18.59 6.37 10.94
CA GLU A 26 -18.88 5.63 9.73
C GLU A 26 -17.80 4.58 9.49
N GLU A 27 -18.26 3.34 9.29
CA GLU A 27 -17.44 2.28 8.75
C GLU A 27 -17.68 2.21 7.24
N ILE A 28 -16.62 2.39 6.46
CA ILE A 28 -16.68 2.39 5.00
C ILE A 28 -15.92 1.18 4.48
N THR A 29 -16.61 0.31 3.74
CA THR A 29 -15.98 -0.82 3.06
C THR A 29 -15.22 -0.36 1.83
N VAL A 30 -13.88 -0.31 1.89
CA VAL A 30 -13.02 0.10 0.77
C VAL A 30 -12.93 -0.99 -0.30
N ASN A 31 -12.56 -2.23 0.08
CA ASN A 31 -12.45 -3.40 -0.80
C ASN A 31 -11.58 -3.24 -2.06
N ASP A 32 -10.66 -2.27 -2.06
CA ASP A 32 -9.71 -2.11 -3.16
C ASP A 32 -8.63 -3.19 -3.09
N CYS A 33 -8.33 -3.81 -4.24
CA CYS A 33 -7.31 -4.84 -4.38
C CYS A 33 -6.22 -4.36 -5.34
N MET A 34 -4.97 -4.57 -4.96
CA MET A 34 -3.81 -4.18 -5.73
C MET A 34 -2.82 -5.34 -5.81
N ILE A 35 -2.24 -5.54 -7.00
CA ILE A 35 -1.33 -6.65 -7.29
C ILE A 35 -0.03 -6.06 -7.83
N PHE A 36 1.08 -6.43 -7.21
CA PHE A 36 2.42 -6.02 -7.63
C PHE A 36 3.35 -7.22 -7.71
N LYS A 37 4.42 -7.05 -8.47
CA LYS A 37 5.56 -7.97 -8.49
C LYS A 37 6.81 -7.19 -8.12
N VAL A 38 7.59 -7.74 -7.21
CA VAL A 38 8.88 -7.19 -6.81
C VAL A 38 9.96 -8.12 -7.35
N HIS A 39 10.96 -7.53 -7.99
CA HIS A 39 12.14 -8.24 -8.48
C HIS A 39 13.32 -7.88 -7.58
N LEU A 40 13.99 -8.91 -7.04
CA LEU A 40 15.10 -8.76 -6.10
C LEU A 40 16.29 -9.58 -6.60
N LEU A 41 17.48 -9.00 -6.53
CA LEU A 41 18.72 -9.73 -6.70
C LEU A 41 19.13 -10.29 -5.33
N LEU A 42 19.44 -11.58 -5.30
CA LEU A 42 19.78 -12.30 -4.07
C LEU A 42 21.08 -13.07 -4.28
N ASP A 43 21.78 -13.33 -3.18
CA ASP A 43 22.86 -14.30 -3.16
C ASP A 43 22.29 -15.71 -3.39
N GLY A 44 22.67 -16.31 -4.53
CA GLY A 44 22.21 -17.63 -4.94
C GLY A 44 22.69 -18.76 -4.03
N GLU A 45 23.77 -18.56 -3.27
CA GLU A 45 24.28 -19.57 -2.33
C GLU A 45 23.49 -19.58 -1.01
N ARG A 46 22.81 -18.47 -0.69
CA ARG A 46 22.15 -18.24 0.62
C ARG A 46 20.73 -17.69 0.48
N VAL A 47 19.96 -18.19 -0.50
CA VAL A 47 18.64 -17.63 -0.87
C VAL A 47 17.65 -17.49 0.29
N GLU A 48 17.53 -18.49 1.17
CA GLU A 48 16.58 -18.41 2.30
C GLU A 48 16.96 -17.31 3.30
N GLU A 49 18.24 -17.18 3.60
CA GLU A 49 18.77 -16.15 4.51
C GLU A 49 18.65 -14.78 3.88
N ALA A 50 19.08 -14.65 2.61
CA ALA A 50 18.97 -13.42 1.83
C ALA A 50 17.51 -12.93 1.75
N LEU A 51 16.54 -13.83 1.52
CA LEU A 51 15.11 -13.48 1.52
C LEU A 51 14.59 -13.04 2.89
N SER A 52 15.09 -13.64 3.97
CA SER A 52 14.68 -13.30 5.34
C SER A 52 15.23 -11.95 5.78
N GLU A 53 16.36 -11.52 5.20
CA GLU A 53 17.00 -10.23 5.46
C GLU A 53 16.41 -9.08 4.61
N VAL A 54 15.57 -9.38 3.61
CA VAL A 54 14.93 -8.33 2.80
C VAL A 54 13.96 -7.52 3.66
N ASP A 55 14.15 -6.20 3.66
CA ASP A 55 13.24 -5.26 4.29
C ASP A 55 12.12 -4.85 3.32
N PHE A 56 10.99 -5.55 3.40
CA PHE A 56 9.78 -5.14 2.68
C PHE A 56 9.05 -4.08 3.48
N GLN A 57 8.73 -2.95 2.85
CA GLN A 57 7.96 -1.88 3.47
C GLN A 57 6.73 -1.54 2.65
N LEU A 58 5.62 -1.24 3.34
CA LEU A 58 4.44 -0.64 2.74
C LEU A 58 4.20 0.74 3.35
N LYS A 59 4.29 1.78 2.52
CA LYS A 59 3.94 3.15 2.89
C LYS A 59 2.49 3.41 2.53
N LEU A 60 1.72 3.88 3.51
CA LEU A 60 0.33 4.27 3.37
C LEU A 60 0.21 5.76 3.68
N ASP A 61 -0.22 6.51 2.69
CA ASP A 61 -0.38 7.95 2.78
C ASP A 61 -1.88 8.30 2.84
N LEU A 62 -2.25 9.12 3.81
CA LEU A 62 -3.57 9.72 3.91
C LEU A 62 -3.52 11.11 3.27
N HIS A 63 -4.32 11.29 2.22
CA HIS A 63 -4.49 12.55 1.52
C HIS A 63 -5.88 13.11 1.81
N PHE A 64 -5.98 14.42 1.99
CA PHE A 64 -7.24 15.09 2.31
C PHE A 64 -7.33 16.47 1.68
N THR A 65 -8.53 16.84 1.25
CA THR A 65 -8.87 18.18 0.80
C THR A 65 -10.32 18.49 1.13
N GLU A 66 -10.59 19.75 1.46
CA GLU A 66 -11.94 20.32 1.58
C GLU A 66 -12.40 20.98 0.26
N ASN A 67 -11.51 21.08 -0.73
CA ASN A 67 -11.79 21.69 -2.03
C ASN A 67 -11.97 20.63 -3.11
N GLU A 68 -13.22 20.36 -3.48
CA GLU A 68 -13.56 19.41 -4.53
C GLU A 68 -12.87 19.71 -5.88
N GLN A 69 -12.53 20.98 -6.16
CA GLN A 69 -11.84 21.36 -7.39
C GLN A 69 -10.42 20.76 -7.45
N GLN A 70 -9.77 20.54 -6.30
CA GLN A 70 -8.45 19.89 -6.25
C GLN A 70 -8.51 18.40 -6.62
N LEU A 71 -9.69 17.77 -6.54
CA LEU A 71 -9.87 16.37 -6.95
C LEU A 71 -9.70 16.19 -8.46
N ALA A 72 -9.78 17.26 -9.26
CA ALA A 72 -9.45 17.21 -10.69
C ALA A 72 -7.97 16.88 -10.93
N GLU A 73 -7.10 17.19 -9.97
CA GLU A 73 -5.67 16.95 -10.03
C GLU A 73 -5.19 16.38 -8.68
N ILE A 74 -5.39 15.07 -8.46
CA ILE A 74 -5.06 14.37 -7.19
C ILE A 74 -3.65 14.68 -6.70
N ALA A 75 -2.69 14.85 -7.61
CA ALA A 75 -1.30 15.19 -7.26
C ALA A 75 -1.19 16.50 -6.44
N THR A 76 -2.20 17.37 -6.49
CA THR A 76 -2.28 18.63 -5.74
C THR A 76 -2.89 18.45 -4.34
N VAL A 77 -3.54 17.32 -4.06
CA VAL A 77 -4.15 17.04 -2.75
C VAL A 77 -3.04 16.74 -1.74
N PRO A 78 -2.92 17.55 -0.66
CA PRO A 78 -1.82 17.40 0.28
C PRO A 78 -1.90 16.07 1.04
N MET A 79 -0.74 15.45 1.22
CA MET A 79 -0.56 14.35 2.18
C MET A 79 -0.58 14.92 3.59
N ILE A 80 -1.53 14.46 4.40
CA ILE A 80 -1.75 14.97 5.77
C ILE A 80 -1.21 14.02 6.85
N SER A 81 -1.06 12.74 6.54
CA SER A 81 -0.50 11.73 7.44
C SER A 81 0.09 10.57 6.66
N SER A 82 1.08 9.90 7.23
CA SER A 82 1.79 8.79 6.59
C SER A 82 2.16 7.74 7.61
N ARG A 83 2.07 6.46 7.22
CA ARG A 83 2.46 5.30 8.02
C ARG A 83 3.26 4.34 7.17
N THR A 84 4.39 3.88 7.69
CA THR A 84 5.20 2.84 7.07
C THR A 84 5.08 1.56 7.88
N LEU A 85 4.66 0.49 7.23
CA LEU A 85 4.63 -0.86 7.80
C LEU A 85 5.88 -1.61 7.36
N CYS A 86 6.68 -2.09 8.33
CA CYS A 86 7.73 -3.07 8.07
C CYS A 86 7.07 -4.46 7.97
N LEU A 87 7.26 -5.13 6.84
CA LEU A 87 6.64 -6.40 6.52
C LEU A 87 7.70 -7.51 6.55
N HIS A 88 7.52 -8.46 7.45
CA HIS A 88 8.41 -9.61 7.54
C HIS A 88 8.05 -10.66 6.47
N PHE A 89 9.00 -10.93 5.56
CA PHE A 89 8.90 -11.99 4.54
C PHE A 89 9.50 -13.29 5.05
N HIS A 90 8.70 -14.34 5.12
CA HIS A 90 9.18 -15.67 5.44
C HIS A 90 9.51 -16.42 4.14
N PRO A 91 10.72 -16.95 3.89
CA PRO A 91 11.10 -17.54 2.60
C PRO A 91 10.13 -18.59 2.04
N ARG A 92 9.59 -19.44 2.91
CA ARG A 92 8.66 -20.52 2.55
C ARG A 92 7.17 -20.18 2.65
N ARG A 93 6.82 -19.11 3.36
CA ARG A 93 5.41 -18.73 3.59
C ARG A 93 5.06 -17.40 2.91
N GLY A 94 6.04 -16.58 2.57
CA GLY A 94 5.86 -15.25 2.02
C GLY A 94 5.43 -14.22 3.06
N LEU A 95 4.65 -13.22 2.62
CA LEU A 95 4.03 -12.22 3.48
C LEU A 95 2.61 -12.64 3.85
N HIS A 96 2.27 -12.53 5.13
CA HIS A 96 0.92 -12.75 5.65
C HIS A 96 0.68 -11.78 6.80
N HIS A 97 0.20 -10.59 6.49
CA HIS A 97 -0.07 -9.54 7.46
C HIS A 97 -1.52 -9.09 7.36
N HIS A 98 -2.18 -8.92 8.50
CA HIS A 98 -3.44 -8.20 8.62
C HIS A 98 -3.30 -7.19 9.74
N VAL A 99 -3.24 -5.90 9.40
CA VAL A 99 -2.85 -4.83 10.33
C VAL A 99 -3.83 -3.66 10.20
N PRO A 100 -4.48 -3.25 11.30
CA PRO A 100 -5.16 -1.96 11.34
C PRO A 100 -4.12 -0.84 11.41
N VAL A 101 -4.24 0.14 10.51
CA VAL A 101 -3.32 1.28 10.40
C VAL A 101 -4.07 2.53 10.83
N MET A 102 -3.61 3.12 11.93
CA MET A 102 -4.20 4.32 12.51
C MET A 102 -3.51 5.57 11.97
N PHE A 103 -4.30 6.54 11.52
CA PHE A 103 -3.85 7.87 11.14
C PHE A 103 -4.31 8.89 12.17
N ASP A 104 -3.34 9.53 12.83
CA ASP A 104 -3.57 10.55 13.85
C ASP A 104 -3.75 11.94 13.22
N TYR A 105 -4.74 12.09 12.34
CA TYR A 105 -5.06 13.37 11.70
C TYR A 105 -6.58 13.51 11.55
N PHE A 106 -7.10 14.73 11.79
CA PHE A 106 -8.52 15.17 11.68
C PHE A 106 -9.54 14.01 11.66
N HIS A 107 -10.06 13.68 12.86
CA HIS A 107 -10.78 12.44 13.18
C HIS A 107 -9.88 11.21 13.09
N LEU A 108 -9.46 10.71 14.26
CA LEU A 108 -8.74 9.45 14.39
C LEU A 108 -9.38 8.40 13.48
N SER A 109 -8.67 8.03 12.42
CA SER A 109 -9.16 7.09 11.41
C SER A 109 -8.29 5.85 11.41
N VAL A 110 -8.93 4.71 11.13
CA VAL A 110 -8.25 3.41 11.06
C VAL A 110 -8.65 2.76 9.75
N ILE A 111 -7.65 2.30 8.99
CA ILE A 111 -7.86 1.46 7.81
C ILE A 111 -7.33 0.06 8.10
N SER A 112 -8.11 -0.97 7.81
CA SER A 112 -7.64 -2.35 7.89
C SER A 112 -6.95 -2.74 6.59
N VAL A 113 -5.73 -3.25 6.68
CA VAL A 113 -4.93 -3.65 5.51
C VAL A 113 -4.54 -5.12 5.63
N SER A 114 -4.78 -5.87 4.55
CA SER A 114 -4.34 -7.26 4.41
C SER A 114 -3.29 -7.35 3.31
N ILE A 115 -2.13 -7.92 3.61
CA ILE A 115 -1.05 -8.13 2.64
C ILE A 115 -0.73 -9.62 2.56
N HIS A 116 -0.78 -10.12 1.32
CA HIS A 116 -0.30 -11.46 0.97
C HIS A 116 0.69 -11.36 -0.19
N ALA A 117 1.82 -12.04 -0.06
CA ALA A 117 2.78 -12.19 -1.15
C ALA A 117 3.48 -13.52 -1.03
N SER A 118 3.98 -14.06 -2.13
CA SER A 118 4.78 -15.28 -2.15
C SER A 118 5.88 -15.17 -3.19
N LEU A 119 6.95 -15.95 -3.01
CA LEU A 119 7.99 -16.10 -4.01
C LEU A 119 7.43 -16.90 -5.19
N VAL A 120 7.27 -16.25 -6.34
CA VAL A 120 6.66 -16.88 -7.52
C VAL A 120 7.67 -17.45 -8.50
N ALA A 121 8.93 -16.97 -8.48
CA ALA A 121 9.97 -17.47 -9.35
C ALA A 121 11.38 -17.14 -8.82
N LEU A 122 12.34 -17.99 -9.17
CA LEU A 122 13.78 -17.78 -8.99
C LEU A 122 14.47 -18.05 -10.32
N HIS A 123 15.25 -17.09 -10.80
CA HIS A 123 15.99 -17.21 -12.05
C HIS A 123 17.39 -16.64 -11.87
N GLN A 124 18.36 -17.19 -12.60
CA GLN A 124 19.66 -16.53 -12.71
C GLN A 124 19.47 -15.19 -13.43
N PRO A 125 20.04 -14.09 -12.91
CA PRO A 125 20.02 -12.82 -13.63
C PRO A 125 20.78 -12.98 -14.95
N LEU A 126 20.11 -12.73 -16.06
CA LEU A 126 20.77 -12.62 -17.36
C LEU A 126 21.57 -11.31 -17.34
N ILE A 127 22.91 -11.43 -17.40
CA ILE A 127 23.84 -10.32 -17.53
C ILE A 127 23.96 -9.93 -19.01
#